data_AF-D9PI38-F1
#
_entry.id   AF-D9PI38-F1
#
_cell.length_a   1.000
_cell.length_b   1.000
_cell.length_c   1.000
_cell.angle_alpha   90.00
_cell.angle_beta   90.00
_cell.angle_gamma   90.00
#
_symmetry.space_group_name_H-M   'P 1'
#
loop_
_entity.id
_entity.type
_entity.pdbx_description
1 polymer ?
#
loop_
_entity_poly.entity_id
_entity_poly.type
_entity_poly.pdbx_seq_one_letter_code
_entity_poly.pdbx_strand_id
1 'polypeptide(L)'
;MKALKYFVVLFSFLGFLLAGCSEESQSPVSSIEKGSLEKDKKNVEYTFTSAPEPFTANPSDYMKIAGGALHLKNYPVTDIISATDSRVSGRMEHVLSLKLDVITGEGPCHGEFILTPTDFAATGGGVWEGTYEGLRSKTDDPYVFMLPLKLVAHGKGGTIDGMQGFMKADLVVITNDVYYPLPIYWTATGTGVIKEH
;
A
#
# COMPACT_ATOMS: atom_id res chain seq x y z
N MET A 1 20.62 40.77 54.38
CA MET A 1 20.10 41.81 53.47
C MET A 1 21.22 42.13 52.50
N LYS A 2 21.46 41.43 51.37
CA LYS A 2 20.58 40.89 50.31
C LYS A 2 19.69 41.96 49.67
N ALA A 3 19.86 42.11 48.35
CA ALA A 3 19.04 42.82 47.38
C ALA A 3 19.18 44.35 47.30
N LEU A 4 20.21 44.85 46.59
CA LEU A 4 20.18 46.20 46.02
C LEU A 4 21.16 46.41 44.85
N LYS A 5 21.21 45.55 43.83
CA LYS A 5 21.98 45.81 42.58
C LYS A 5 21.37 45.23 41.28
N TYR A 6 20.07 44.97 41.23
CA TYR A 6 19.39 44.43 40.02
C TYR A 6 18.08 45.18 39.70
N PHE A 7 18.10 46.52 39.69
CA PHE A 7 16.88 47.31 39.47
C PHE A 7 17.00 48.41 38.40
N VAL A 8 18.06 48.44 37.58
CA VAL A 8 18.31 49.55 36.63
C VAL A 8 18.42 49.10 35.16
N VAL A 9 18.03 47.87 34.82
CA VAL A 9 18.03 47.38 33.41
C VAL A 9 16.66 46.87 32.96
N LEU A 10 15.57 47.51 33.43
CA LEU A 10 14.21 47.13 33.04
C LEU A 10 13.28 48.33 32.78
N PHE A 11 13.82 49.45 32.28
CA PHE A 11 13.04 50.65 31.94
C PHE A 11 13.53 51.35 30.67
N SER A 12 13.78 50.60 29.60
CA SER A 12 14.14 51.18 28.29
C SER A 12 13.38 50.61 27.09
N PHE A 13 12.18 50.03 27.29
CA PHE A 13 11.33 49.59 26.18
C PHE A 13 9.83 49.89 26.38
N LEU A 14 9.51 51.03 27.00
CA LEU A 14 8.15 51.57 27.04
C LEU A 14 8.18 53.02 26.51
N GLY A 15 8.17 53.17 25.19
CA GLY A 15 8.26 54.50 24.58
C GLY A 15 8.12 54.53 23.06
N PHE A 16 7.34 53.62 22.46
CA PHE A 16 6.99 53.68 21.04
C PHE A 16 5.54 53.22 20.79
N LEU A 17 4.62 53.76 21.57
CA LEU A 17 3.20 53.76 21.22
C LEU A 17 2.69 55.18 21.37
N LEU A 18 1.99 55.65 20.33
CA LEU A 18 1.16 56.85 20.22
C LEU A 18 1.78 58.08 19.52
N ALA A 19 1.80 58.02 18.18
CA ALA A 19 1.32 59.04 17.23
C ALA A 19 1.69 58.51 15.83
N GLY A 20 0.83 58.28 14.84
CA GLY A 20 -0.55 58.67 14.57
C GLY A 20 -0.65 58.76 13.04
N CYS A 21 -1.62 58.09 12.41
CA CYS A 21 -2.14 58.22 11.02
C CYS A 21 -2.88 56.90 10.74
N SER A 22 -4.09 56.79 10.22
CA SER A 22 -5.19 57.67 9.81
C SER A 22 -6.37 56.69 9.67
N GLU A 23 -7.61 57.11 9.95
CA GLU A 23 -8.79 56.26 9.79
C GLU A 23 -8.94 55.78 8.34
N GLU A 24 -8.87 54.46 8.12
CA GLU A 24 -9.60 53.82 7.03
C GLU A 24 -10.28 52.56 7.57
N SER A 25 -11.60 52.49 7.35
CA SER A 25 -12.49 51.39 7.69
C SER A 25 -12.04 50.08 7.01
N GLN A 26 -11.68 49.06 7.79
CA GLN A 26 -11.50 47.70 7.30
C GLN A 26 -12.20 46.68 8.21
N SER A 27 -12.97 45.82 7.54
CA SER A 27 -13.79 44.72 8.07
C SER A 27 -12.97 43.71 8.88
N PRO A 28 -13.61 42.91 9.77
CA PRO A 28 -12.86 42.08 10.72
C PRO A 28 -12.10 40.95 10.01
N VAL A 29 -10.78 40.96 10.19
CA VAL A 29 -9.86 39.88 9.81
C VAL A 29 -10.09 38.69 10.74
N SER A 30 -10.35 37.53 10.14
CA SER A 30 -10.51 36.25 10.83
C SER A 30 -9.22 35.81 11.50
N SER A 31 -9.38 35.24 12.69
CA SER A 31 -8.35 34.76 13.59
C SER A 31 -7.55 33.57 13.04
N ILE A 32 -6.23 33.63 13.26
CA ILE A 32 -5.29 32.52 13.48
C ILE A 32 -4.66 31.90 12.21
N GLU A 33 -3.61 32.58 11.72
CA GLU A 33 -2.41 31.89 11.23
C GLU A 33 -1.47 31.67 12.43
N LYS A 34 -1.39 30.43 12.91
CA LYS A 34 -0.21 29.82 13.54
C LYS A 34 -0.50 28.35 13.86
N GLY A 35 -0.11 27.49 12.93
CA GLY A 35 -0.10 26.04 13.07
C GLY A 35 0.69 25.44 11.93
N SER A 36 2.00 25.33 12.10
CA SER A 36 2.82 24.45 11.27
C SER A 36 2.30 23.03 11.45
N LEU A 37 1.87 22.39 10.37
CA LEU A 37 1.87 20.95 10.17
C LEU A 37 2.02 20.70 8.67
N GLU A 38 2.90 19.77 8.36
CA GLU A 38 3.47 19.40 7.06
C GLU A 38 2.48 19.38 5.89
N LYS A 39 3.00 19.64 4.68
CA LYS A 39 2.39 19.31 3.38
C LYS A 39 1.39 18.15 3.53
N ASP A 40 0.11 18.41 3.21
CA ASP A 40 -0.85 17.35 2.96
C ASP A 40 -0.24 16.42 1.91
N LYS A 41 0.23 15.24 2.35
CA LYS A 41 0.68 14.17 1.47
C LYS A 41 -0.54 13.79 0.66
N LYS A 42 -0.52 14.10 -0.63
CA LYS A 42 -1.65 13.86 -1.52
C LYS A 42 -1.83 12.35 -1.61
N ASN A 43 -2.84 11.85 -0.92
CA ASN A 43 -3.28 10.47 -1.04
C ASN A 43 -4.10 10.35 -2.32
N VAL A 44 -3.72 9.43 -3.20
CA VAL A 44 -4.47 9.12 -4.41
C VAL A 44 -5.10 7.75 -4.24
N GLU A 45 -6.42 7.73 -4.16
CA GLU A 45 -7.20 6.49 -4.08
C GLU A 45 -7.41 5.88 -5.47
N TYR A 46 -7.42 4.56 -5.55
CA TYR A 46 -7.69 3.84 -6.78
C TYR A 46 -8.40 2.51 -6.51
N THR A 47 -9.05 1.99 -7.54
CA THR A 47 -9.53 0.60 -7.59
C THR A 47 -8.75 -0.18 -8.63
N PHE A 48 -8.70 -1.50 -8.48
CA PHE A 48 -8.02 -2.36 -9.45
C PHE A 48 -8.63 -3.75 -9.54
N THR A 49 -8.33 -4.42 -10.65
CA THR A 49 -8.56 -5.84 -10.86
C THR A 49 -7.24 -6.55 -11.17
N SER A 50 -7.18 -7.85 -10.89
CA SER A 50 -6.05 -8.72 -11.19
C SER A 50 -6.51 -10.04 -11.81
N ALA A 51 -5.76 -10.56 -12.76
CA ALA A 51 -5.90 -11.92 -13.27
C ALA A 51 -4.52 -12.54 -13.57
N PRO A 52 -4.35 -13.85 -13.38
CA PRO A 52 -3.09 -14.53 -13.63
C PRO A 52 -2.78 -14.62 -15.11
N GLU A 53 -1.49 -14.50 -15.44
CA GLU A 53 -0.94 -15.06 -16.67
C GLU A 53 -0.83 -16.59 -16.54
N PRO A 54 -0.74 -17.34 -17.66
CA PRO A 54 -0.54 -18.78 -17.62
C PRO A 54 0.67 -19.19 -16.77
N PHE A 55 0.50 -20.20 -15.93
CA PHE A 55 1.58 -20.75 -15.12
C PHE A 55 2.70 -21.30 -15.99
N THR A 56 3.92 -20.83 -15.73
CA THR A 56 5.12 -21.29 -16.45
C THR A 56 5.96 -22.26 -15.63
N ALA A 57 5.88 -22.19 -14.30
CA ALA A 57 6.59 -23.07 -13.38
C ALA A 57 5.76 -24.29 -12.98
N ASN A 58 6.40 -25.45 -12.82
CA ASN A 58 5.74 -26.63 -12.26
C ASN A 58 5.64 -26.49 -10.73
N PRO A 59 4.43 -26.48 -10.13
CA PRO A 59 4.28 -26.30 -8.68
C PRO A 59 4.94 -27.41 -7.85
N SER A 60 5.14 -28.61 -8.43
CA SER A 60 5.77 -29.73 -7.73
C SER A 60 7.24 -29.47 -7.36
N ASP A 61 7.93 -28.59 -8.09
CA ASP A 61 9.33 -28.24 -7.82
C ASP A 61 9.48 -27.33 -6.58
N TYR A 62 8.38 -26.73 -6.13
CA TYR A 62 8.33 -25.76 -5.03
C TYR A 62 7.55 -26.28 -3.82
N MET A 63 6.99 -27.50 -3.93
CA MET A 63 6.03 -28.05 -2.99
C MET A 63 6.64 -29.14 -2.10
N LYS A 64 6.24 -29.14 -0.82
CA LYS A 64 6.47 -30.22 0.13
C LYS A 64 5.23 -30.45 0.98
N ILE A 65 4.83 -31.71 1.16
CA ILE A 65 3.80 -32.09 2.13
C ILE A 65 4.48 -32.60 3.39
N ALA A 66 4.11 -32.05 4.55
CA ALA A 66 4.64 -32.48 5.85
C ALA A 66 3.59 -32.26 6.94
N GLY A 67 3.32 -33.30 7.74
CA GLY A 67 2.45 -33.20 8.91
C GLY A 67 1.01 -32.75 8.60
N GLY A 68 0.44 -33.18 7.47
CA GLY A 68 -0.91 -32.78 7.05
C GLY A 68 -0.99 -31.38 6.43
N ALA A 69 0.14 -30.70 6.22
CA ALA A 69 0.19 -29.42 5.55
C ALA A 69 0.94 -29.50 4.22
N LEU A 70 0.39 -28.87 3.19
CA LEU A 70 1.08 -28.55 1.95
C LEU A 70 1.82 -27.23 2.14
N HIS A 71 3.12 -27.26 1.90
CA HIS A 71 3.98 -26.09 1.89
C HIS A 71 4.43 -25.84 0.46
N LEU A 72 4.13 -24.66 -0.08
CA LEU A 72 4.69 -24.17 -1.32
C LEU A 72 5.53 -22.94 -0.97
N LYS A 73 6.77 -22.87 -1.45
CA LYS A 73 7.66 -21.76 -1.16
C LYS A 73 8.27 -21.22 -2.43
N ASN A 74 8.35 -19.90 -2.51
CA ASN A 74 9.00 -19.18 -3.60
C ASN A 74 8.47 -19.56 -4.99
N TYR A 75 7.18 -19.85 -5.11
CA TYR A 75 6.57 -20.20 -6.38
C TYR A 75 6.37 -18.95 -7.23
N PRO A 76 6.99 -18.86 -8.42
CA PRO A 76 6.86 -17.68 -9.26
C PRO A 76 5.48 -17.65 -9.91
N VAL A 77 4.85 -16.49 -9.83
CA VAL A 77 3.53 -16.23 -10.37
C VAL A 77 3.57 -14.90 -11.11
N THR A 78 2.67 -14.70 -12.07
CA THR A 78 2.48 -13.39 -12.69
C THR A 78 1.01 -13.08 -12.83
N ASP A 79 0.66 -11.83 -12.50
CA ASP A 79 -0.66 -11.27 -12.73
C ASP A 79 -0.59 -10.02 -13.63
N ILE A 80 -1.68 -9.75 -14.34
CA ILE A 80 -1.92 -8.47 -15.01
C ILE A 80 -2.88 -7.64 -14.15
N ILE A 81 -2.43 -6.44 -13.79
CA ILE A 81 -3.17 -5.47 -12.99
C ILE A 81 -3.74 -4.38 -13.89
N SER A 82 -5.03 -4.12 -13.74
CA SER A 82 -5.72 -2.99 -14.36
C SER A 82 -6.33 -2.12 -13.27
N ALA A 83 -5.98 -0.85 -13.24
CA ALA A 83 -6.35 0.07 -12.17
C ALA A 83 -6.84 1.42 -12.71
N THR A 84 -7.58 2.15 -11.87
CA THR A 84 -8.04 3.51 -12.22
C THR A 84 -6.93 4.55 -12.21
N ASP A 85 -5.82 4.29 -11.52
CA ASP A 85 -4.58 5.07 -11.59
C ASP A 85 -3.56 4.31 -12.45
N SER A 86 -3.05 4.95 -13.51
CA SER A 86 -2.17 4.28 -14.48
C SER A 86 -0.81 3.92 -13.90
N ARG A 87 -0.37 4.55 -12.79
CA ARG A 87 0.89 4.24 -12.11
C ARG A 87 0.90 2.86 -11.44
N VAL A 88 -0.26 2.24 -11.29
CA VAL A 88 -0.46 0.93 -10.66
C VAL A 88 -1.10 -0.09 -11.62
N SER A 89 -1.30 0.27 -12.89
CA SER A 89 -1.68 -0.69 -13.94
C SER A 89 -0.43 -1.27 -14.58
N GLY A 90 -0.34 -2.59 -14.70
CA GLY A 90 0.81 -3.23 -15.32
C GLY A 90 0.98 -4.71 -15.00
N ARG A 91 2.20 -5.20 -15.18
CA ARG A 91 2.54 -6.61 -14.95
C ARG A 91 3.13 -6.77 -13.55
N MET A 92 2.51 -7.61 -12.74
CA MET A 92 2.94 -7.93 -11.38
C MET A 92 3.57 -9.31 -11.37
N GLU A 93 4.87 -9.37 -11.11
CA GLU A 93 5.60 -10.61 -10.86
C GLU A 93 5.68 -10.86 -9.37
N HIS A 94 5.38 -12.07 -8.94
CA HIS A 94 5.28 -12.39 -7.51
C HIS A 94 6.06 -13.66 -7.20
N VAL A 95 6.51 -13.74 -5.95
CA VAL A 95 7.10 -14.93 -5.34
C VAL A 95 6.16 -15.37 -4.22
N LEU A 96 5.33 -16.38 -4.52
CA LEU A 96 4.26 -16.88 -3.66
C LEU A 96 4.76 -17.93 -2.69
N SER A 97 4.35 -17.81 -1.43
CA SER A 97 4.51 -18.84 -0.40
C SER A 97 3.18 -19.11 0.31
N LEU A 98 2.82 -20.39 0.43
CA LEU A 98 1.59 -20.81 1.08
C LEU A 98 1.82 -22.03 1.98
N LYS A 99 1.01 -22.10 3.03
CA LYS A 99 0.89 -23.27 3.89
C LYS A 99 -0.58 -23.62 4.00
N LEU A 100 -1.00 -24.72 3.40
CA LEU A 100 -2.40 -25.13 3.36
C LEU A 100 -2.58 -26.43 4.13
N ASP A 101 -3.70 -26.55 4.83
CA ASP A 101 -4.19 -27.84 5.29
C ASP A 101 -4.55 -28.71 4.07
N VAL A 102 -4.04 -29.94 4.01
CA VAL A 102 -4.25 -30.80 2.82
C VAL A 102 -5.69 -31.30 2.69
N ILE A 103 -6.48 -31.26 3.77
CA ILE A 103 -7.88 -31.70 3.79
C ILE A 103 -8.78 -30.52 3.46
N THR A 104 -8.65 -29.39 4.15
CA THR A 104 -9.55 -28.25 3.96
C THR A 104 -9.12 -27.33 2.82
N GLY A 105 -7.84 -27.36 2.43
CA GLY A 105 -7.26 -26.46 1.44
C GLY A 105 -7.09 -25.02 1.93
N GLU A 106 -7.33 -24.77 3.21
CA GLU A 106 -7.27 -23.45 3.84
C GLU A 106 -5.90 -23.20 4.46
N GLY A 107 -5.54 -21.93 4.60
CA GLY A 107 -4.32 -21.57 5.31
C GLY A 107 -3.68 -20.27 4.84
N PRO A 108 -2.59 -19.85 5.49
CA PRO A 108 -1.95 -18.58 5.20
C PRO A 108 -1.24 -18.57 3.86
N CYS A 109 -1.28 -17.39 3.23
CA CYS A 109 -0.62 -17.02 2.00
C CYS A 109 0.19 -15.75 2.25
N HIS A 110 1.42 -15.70 1.76
CA HIS A 110 2.24 -14.49 1.75
C HIS A 110 3.14 -14.49 0.52
N GLY A 111 3.61 -13.31 0.13
CA GLY A 111 4.55 -13.21 -0.97
C GLY A 111 5.14 -11.83 -1.10
N GLU A 112 6.10 -11.77 -2.00
CA GLU A 112 6.76 -10.55 -2.46
C GLU A 112 6.38 -10.31 -3.92
N PHE A 113 6.36 -9.06 -4.35
CA PHE A 113 6.07 -8.74 -5.74
C PHE A 113 6.85 -7.54 -6.26
N ILE A 114 7.00 -7.51 -7.58
CA ILE A 114 7.42 -6.36 -8.37
C ILE A 114 6.31 -6.09 -9.38
N LEU A 115 5.71 -4.90 -9.32
CA LEU A 115 4.77 -4.43 -10.33
C LEU A 115 5.49 -3.43 -11.23
N THR A 116 5.57 -3.78 -12.51
CA THR A 116 6.09 -2.93 -13.58
C THR A 116 4.91 -2.26 -14.29
N PRO A 117 4.70 -0.95 -14.11
CA PRO A 117 3.58 -0.25 -14.73
C PRO A 117 3.72 -0.19 -16.25
N THR A 118 2.59 -0.29 -16.96
CA THR A 118 2.58 -0.18 -18.44
C THR A 118 2.64 1.26 -18.92
N ASP A 119 2.17 2.20 -18.11
CA ASP A 119 2.28 3.64 -18.39
C ASP A 119 3.64 4.19 -17.95
N PHE A 120 4.63 4.03 -18.83
CA PHE A 120 5.98 4.54 -18.63
C PHE A 120 6.03 6.06 -18.50
N ALA A 121 5.10 6.79 -19.11
CA ALA A 121 5.06 8.25 -19.05
C ALA A 121 4.60 8.73 -17.66
N ALA A 122 3.59 8.09 -17.08
CA ALA A 122 3.12 8.41 -15.73
C ALA A 122 4.14 8.04 -14.64
N THR A 123 4.97 7.04 -14.88
CA THR A 123 5.87 6.47 -13.86
C THR A 123 7.33 6.80 -14.05
N GLY A 124 7.72 7.33 -15.21
CA GLY A 124 9.13 7.56 -15.55
C GLY A 124 9.95 6.27 -15.57
N GLY A 125 9.31 5.12 -15.80
CA GLY A 125 9.93 3.79 -15.75
C GLY A 125 10.19 3.24 -14.34
N GLY A 126 9.63 3.86 -13.31
CA GLY A 126 9.69 3.33 -11.94
C GLY A 126 8.87 2.06 -11.77
N VAL A 127 9.21 1.27 -10.75
CA VAL A 127 8.49 0.03 -10.37
C VAL A 127 7.98 0.10 -8.93
N TRP A 128 6.97 -0.71 -8.61
CA TRP A 128 6.54 -0.93 -7.25
C TRP A 128 7.11 -2.24 -6.71
N GLU A 129 7.80 -2.18 -5.59
CA GLU A 129 8.26 -3.37 -4.85
C GLU A 129 7.44 -3.52 -3.59
N GLY A 130 6.90 -4.71 -3.31
CA GLY A 130 6.01 -4.87 -2.18
C GLY A 130 5.87 -6.29 -1.66
N THR A 131 5.05 -6.41 -0.61
CA THR A 131 4.67 -7.67 0.01
C THR A 131 3.17 -7.77 0.15
N TYR A 132 2.68 -9.00 0.26
CA TYR A 132 1.31 -9.28 0.63
C TYR A 132 1.19 -10.41 1.63
N GLU A 133 0.09 -10.39 2.37
CA GLU A 133 -0.31 -11.48 3.26
C GLU A 133 -1.83 -11.63 3.27
N GLY A 134 -2.29 -12.86 3.52
CA GLY A 134 -3.70 -13.16 3.69
C GLY A 134 -3.94 -14.58 4.17
N LEU A 135 -5.21 -14.87 4.44
CA LEU A 135 -5.67 -16.19 4.85
C LEU A 135 -6.68 -16.70 3.82
N ARG A 136 -6.35 -17.82 3.17
CA ARG A 136 -7.25 -18.50 2.24
C ARG A 136 -8.26 -19.29 3.05
N SER A 137 -9.55 -19.08 2.80
CA SER A 137 -10.67 -19.77 3.44
C SER A 137 -11.64 -20.35 2.41
N LYS A 138 -12.27 -21.46 2.76
CA LYS A 138 -13.17 -22.19 1.87
C LYS A 138 -14.51 -21.47 1.72
N THR A 139 -15.14 -21.59 0.55
CA THR A 139 -16.53 -21.16 0.33
C THR A 139 -17.49 -22.36 0.43
N ASP A 140 -18.77 -22.14 0.16
CA ASP A 140 -19.75 -23.23 0.05
C ASP A 140 -19.45 -24.17 -1.14
N ASP A 141 -18.74 -23.68 -2.17
CA ASP A 141 -18.22 -24.51 -3.24
C ASP A 141 -16.87 -25.15 -2.81
N PRO A 142 -16.74 -26.49 -2.89
CA PRO A 142 -15.55 -27.19 -2.42
C PRO A 142 -14.25 -26.84 -3.18
N TYR A 143 -14.36 -26.25 -4.36
CA TYR A 143 -13.25 -25.90 -5.24
C TYR A 143 -13.06 -24.39 -5.42
N VAL A 144 -13.82 -23.57 -4.68
CA VAL A 144 -13.66 -22.10 -4.67
C VAL A 144 -13.32 -21.63 -3.27
N PHE A 145 -12.36 -20.72 -3.21
CA PHE A 145 -11.84 -20.15 -1.97
C PHE A 145 -11.82 -18.63 -2.07
N MET A 146 -12.01 -17.97 -0.93
CA MET A 146 -11.74 -16.55 -0.78
C MET A 146 -10.38 -16.35 -0.14
N LEU A 147 -9.65 -15.34 -0.61
CA LEU A 147 -8.37 -14.94 -0.07
C LEU A 147 -8.31 -13.40 0.01
N PRO A 148 -8.73 -12.80 1.14
CA PRO A 148 -8.49 -11.39 1.39
C PRO A 148 -6.99 -11.16 1.63
N LEU A 149 -6.42 -10.25 0.86
CA LEU A 149 -5.02 -9.83 0.93
C LEU A 149 -4.91 -8.41 1.45
N LYS A 150 -3.85 -8.18 2.23
CA LYS A 150 -3.30 -6.85 2.52
C LYS A 150 -1.95 -6.74 1.82
N LEU A 151 -1.74 -5.65 1.10
CA LEU A 151 -0.49 -5.42 0.39
C LEU A 151 0.10 -4.06 0.77
N VAL A 152 1.43 -4.01 0.82
CA VAL A 152 2.21 -2.79 1.02
C VAL A 152 3.31 -2.71 -0.04
N ALA A 153 3.54 -1.52 -0.58
CA ALA A 153 4.51 -1.33 -1.65
C ALA A 153 5.27 -0.01 -1.51
N HIS A 154 6.44 0.04 -2.11
CA HIS A 154 7.29 1.21 -2.23
C HIS A 154 7.64 1.44 -3.70
N GLY A 155 7.46 2.67 -4.16
CA GLY A 155 7.88 3.06 -5.50
C GLY A 155 9.41 3.23 -5.54
N LYS A 156 10.01 2.73 -6.62
CA LYS A 156 11.45 2.73 -6.87
C LYS A 156 11.74 3.31 -8.24
N GLY A 157 12.48 4.42 -8.26
CA GLY A 157 12.86 5.12 -9.48
C GLY A 157 11.70 5.86 -10.17
N GLY A 158 12.06 6.64 -11.18
CA GLY A 158 11.11 7.44 -11.96
C GLY A 158 10.29 8.41 -11.11
N THR A 159 9.06 8.69 -11.54
CA THR A 159 8.12 9.62 -10.89
C THR A 159 7.55 9.07 -9.59
N ILE A 160 7.53 7.75 -9.41
CA ILE A 160 6.97 7.09 -8.22
C ILE A 160 8.00 6.86 -7.11
N ASP A 161 9.25 7.28 -7.31
CA ASP A 161 10.30 7.09 -6.31
C ASP A 161 9.92 7.69 -4.95
N GLY A 162 10.09 6.89 -3.90
CA GLY A 162 9.77 7.28 -2.52
C GLY A 162 8.27 7.30 -2.16
N MET A 163 7.37 7.04 -3.12
CA MET A 163 5.94 6.89 -2.83
C MET A 163 5.66 5.57 -2.08
N GLN A 164 4.56 5.53 -1.32
CA GLN A 164 4.08 4.33 -0.64
C GLN A 164 2.72 3.90 -1.18
N GLY A 165 2.53 2.61 -1.41
CA GLY A 165 1.25 2.02 -1.80
C GLY A 165 0.69 1.16 -0.66
N PHE A 166 -0.59 1.34 -0.35
CA PHE A 166 -1.33 0.49 0.59
C PHE A 166 -2.56 -0.06 -0.10
N MET A 167 -2.72 -1.37 -0.14
CA MET A 167 -3.78 -2.02 -0.92
C MET A 167 -4.50 -3.09 -0.12
N LYS A 168 -5.75 -3.33 -0.51
CA LYS A 168 -6.53 -4.50 -0.13
C LYS A 168 -7.08 -5.14 -1.38
N ALA A 169 -7.06 -6.46 -1.45
CA ALA A 169 -7.65 -7.21 -2.54
C ALA A 169 -8.44 -8.40 -2.00
N ASP A 170 -9.58 -8.70 -2.59
CA ASP A 170 -10.28 -9.95 -2.38
C ASP A 170 -10.03 -10.84 -3.59
N LEU A 171 -9.36 -11.97 -3.37
CA LEU A 171 -9.11 -12.96 -4.40
C LEU A 171 -10.16 -14.06 -4.33
N VAL A 172 -10.68 -14.42 -5.50
CA VAL A 172 -11.42 -15.67 -5.71
C VAL A 172 -10.44 -16.67 -6.30
N VAL A 173 -10.13 -17.72 -5.54
CA VAL A 173 -9.15 -18.74 -5.93
C VAL A 173 -9.90 -20.01 -6.30
N ILE A 174 -9.61 -20.55 -7.49
CA ILE A 174 -10.27 -21.72 -8.06
C ILE A 174 -9.29 -22.88 -8.14
N THR A 175 -9.77 -24.08 -7.80
CA THR A 175 -9.08 -25.36 -7.97
C THR A 175 -10.04 -26.38 -8.61
N ASN A 176 -9.72 -27.67 -8.58
CA ASN A 176 -10.61 -28.76 -8.94
C ASN A 176 -10.21 -30.05 -8.21
N ASP A 177 -10.90 -31.15 -8.46
CA ASP A 177 -10.66 -32.47 -7.87
C ASP A 177 -9.27 -33.05 -8.18
N VAL A 178 -8.69 -32.72 -9.34
CA VAL A 178 -7.39 -33.23 -9.79
C VAL A 178 -6.22 -32.48 -9.12
N TYR A 179 -6.33 -31.16 -8.98
CA TYR A 179 -5.25 -30.30 -8.50
C TYR A 179 -5.40 -29.89 -7.03
N TYR A 180 -6.47 -30.32 -6.36
CA TYR A 180 -6.72 -29.94 -4.97
C TYR A 180 -5.53 -30.24 -4.04
N PRO A 181 -5.12 -29.31 -3.16
CA PRO A 181 -5.70 -27.99 -2.91
C PRO A 181 -5.01 -26.85 -3.68
N LEU A 182 -4.17 -27.13 -4.68
CA LEU A 182 -3.42 -26.13 -5.43
C LEU A 182 -4.36 -25.25 -6.29
N PRO A 183 -4.14 -23.92 -6.33
CA PRO A 183 -4.83 -23.04 -7.27
C PRO A 183 -4.55 -23.42 -8.73
N ILE A 184 -5.56 -23.35 -9.58
CA ILE A 184 -5.44 -23.46 -11.05
C ILE A 184 -5.82 -22.16 -11.77
N TYR A 185 -6.46 -21.23 -11.06
CA TYR A 185 -6.85 -19.91 -11.55
C TYR A 185 -7.24 -19.03 -10.36
N TRP A 186 -7.20 -17.70 -10.55
CA TRP A 186 -7.81 -16.76 -9.61
C TRP A 186 -8.19 -15.47 -10.33
N THR A 187 -8.98 -14.64 -9.66
CA THR A 187 -9.17 -13.23 -10.00
C THR A 187 -9.15 -12.42 -8.72
N ALA A 188 -8.76 -11.15 -8.82
CA ALA A 188 -8.82 -10.21 -7.70
C ALA A 188 -9.60 -8.95 -8.07
N THR A 189 -10.27 -8.40 -7.07
CA THR A 189 -10.76 -7.01 -7.07
C THR A 189 -10.25 -6.33 -5.82
N GLY A 190 -9.82 -5.08 -5.92
CA GLY A 190 -9.24 -4.39 -4.79
C GLY A 190 -9.30 -2.87 -4.85
N THR A 191 -8.87 -2.27 -3.75
CA THR A 191 -8.71 -0.83 -3.58
C THR A 191 -7.32 -0.52 -3.04
N GLY A 192 -6.82 0.67 -3.31
CA GLY A 192 -5.55 1.11 -2.78
C GLY A 192 -5.43 2.62 -2.65
N VAL A 193 -4.37 3.02 -1.97
CA VAL A 193 -3.98 4.40 -1.76
C VAL A 193 -2.49 4.55 -2.04
N ILE A 194 -2.15 5.47 -2.94
CA ILE A 194 -0.79 5.97 -3.14
C ILE A 194 -0.61 7.17 -2.22
N LYS A 195 0.40 7.12 -1.36
CA LYS A 195 0.86 8.24 -0.57
C LYS A 195 2.05 8.88 -1.25
N GLU A 196 1.83 10.06 -1.81
CA GLU A 196 2.87 10.86 -2.47
C GLU A 196 3.82 11.51 -1.44
N HIS A 197 5.03 11.87 -1.90
CA HIS A 197 6.09 12.47 -1.10
C HIS A 197 6.01 14.00 -1.01
#